data_AF-A0A8H7WZN9-F1
#
_entry.id   AF-A0A8H7WZN9-F1
#
_cell.length_a   1.000
_cell.length_b   1.000
_cell.length_c   1.000
_cell.angle_alpha   90.00
_cell.angle_beta   90.00
_cell.angle_gamma   90.00
#
_symmetry.space_group_name_H-M   'P 1'
#
loop_
_entity.id
_entity.type
_entity.pdbx_description
1 polymer ?
#
loop_
_entity_poly.entity_id
_entity_poly.type
_entity_poly.pdbx_seq_one_letter_code
_entity_poly.pdbx_strand_id
1 'polypeptide(L)'
;MDTEGLCFNIASHGDDIFGFDSAMLPQQFNRDPSEELYSNITGQVKNTPDNYFILSHSMFSSLQDDLQVSSHVISSTEHLLSSQDGFDEYGFIATSLADHALSTNPCPLRFSRKFPKEIYLNIISQVDDIPTLAALSLLSKTSHEFAESYLYSTLKTTGHDALPLVMRTILEKPHFGSYVTSWVSSSCSNENICLDALLPEDMSRLSIAANWVYDLAKEHPNYGLVWADHLMNGVWDVLAAIFICLLPNLQELSLVDFGGEGQRLFMETVLRRAAILQGNPALITSEASQIRAGLHRYSEEKGGIENRVKFSNVLGQGSTMPAEFALSKLQRVSISSESAQFPWIGVHPVQTLPYLAIPSVTSFSVHKILDNFDTDDPRDTPGSSYEYPLPDFSFKATELVLTHSIMESYELADYLFFFKQLKRFEYTLYYSPPMEFREVWTPEYLVVPDLVDALDHLCECLEELSITQPNDLNDMDKPREDRPIASLEEFTVLKKIEVSANILLGRPGYAGFRQGELSGEYAYDQKYIDEFPNLLPPSLEELTMRLCEMSAAKAIEKLFDDLPPNLRRIKLELKCELNMAVLHRRSRWKKLQDLSLKNGIELVMALADTTRRGCSTCRGHSTT
;
A
#
# COMPACT_ATOMS: atom_id res chain seq x y z
N MET A 1 -53.21 -21.85 -23.75
CA MET A 1 -53.70 -21.12 -24.92
C MET A 1 -53.64 -19.63 -24.61
N ASP A 2 -52.55 -18.87 -24.69
CA ASP A 2 -51.10 -19.07 -24.84
C ASP A 2 -50.50 -17.71 -24.37
N THR A 3 -49.70 -17.71 -23.31
CA THR A 3 -48.26 -17.34 -23.30
C THR A 3 -47.68 -16.75 -24.58
N GLU A 4 -47.27 -15.48 -24.54
CA GLU A 4 -46.00 -15.02 -25.13
C GLU A 4 -45.37 -13.96 -24.21
N GLY A 5 -44.29 -14.36 -23.54
CA GLY A 5 -43.35 -13.49 -22.86
C GLY A 5 -42.10 -13.36 -23.74
N LEU A 6 -41.63 -12.13 -23.91
CA LEU A 6 -40.35 -11.82 -24.53
C LEU A 6 -39.44 -11.24 -23.44
N CYS A 7 -38.58 -12.10 -22.91
CA CYS A 7 -37.41 -11.70 -22.12
C CYS A 7 -36.28 -11.38 -23.11
N PHE A 8 -35.73 -10.17 -23.02
CA PHE A 8 -34.40 -9.89 -23.57
C PHE A 8 -33.37 -10.08 -22.46
N ASN A 9 -32.50 -11.07 -22.64
CA ASN A 9 -31.21 -11.19 -21.97
C ASN A 9 -30.29 -10.11 -22.52
N ILE A 10 -29.74 -9.28 -21.64
CA ILE A 10 -28.48 -8.57 -21.90
C ILE A 10 -27.46 -9.14 -20.92
N ALA A 11 -26.46 -9.79 -21.49
CA ALA A 11 -25.27 -10.25 -20.80
C ALA A 11 -24.50 -9.03 -20.27
N SER A 12 -24.24 -9.00 -18.97
CA SER A 12 -23.26 -8.07 -18.40
C SER A 12 -21.86 -8.60 -18.70
N HIS A 13 -21.21 -8.01 -19.69
CA HIS A 13 -19.76 -7.87 -19.65
C HIS A 13 -19.46 -6.81 -18.59
N GLY A 14 -18.91 -7.24 -17.46
CA GLY A 14 -18.41 -6.35 -16.44
C GLY A 14 -17.02 -5.88 -16.84
N ASP A 15 -16.94 -4.62 -17.23
CA ASP A 15 -15.76 -3.77 -17.18
C ASP A 15 -16.30 -2.33 -17.12
N ASP A 16 -16.44 -1.80 -15.91
CA ASP A 16 -16.60 -0.36 -15.69
C ASP A 16 -15.98 -0.05 -14.33
N ILE A 17 -14.73 0.40 -14.38
CA ILE A 17 -14.05 1.09 -13.28
C ILE A 17 -14.72 2.46 -13.19
N PHE A 18 -15.42 2.73 -12.08
CA PHE A 18 -15.94 4.06 -11.76
C PHE A 18 -14.77 5.03 -11.54
N GLY A 19 -14.29 5.65 -12.62
CA GLY A 19 -13.54 6.89 -12.56
C GLY A 19 -14.49 8.03 -12.20
N PHE A 20 -14.30 8.63 -11.03
CA PHE A 20 -15.02 9.84 -10.67
C PHE A 20 -14.45 11.05 -11.40
N ASP A 21 -15.34 11.75 -12.10
CA ASP A 21 -15.11 13.02 -12.77
C ASP A 21 -14.61 14.10 -11.79
N SER A 22 -13.73 14.97 -12.28
CA SER A 22 -13.11 16.12 -11.57
C SER A 22 -14.09 17.26 -11.21
N ALA A 23 -15.37 16.96 -10.95
CA ALA A 23 -16.44 17.94 -10.83
C ALA A 23 -16.79 18.39 -9.39
N MET A 24 -16.06 17.95 -8.35
CA MET A 24 -16.33 18.37 -6.96
C MET A 24 -15.09 18.89 -6.22
N LEU A 25 -14.35 19.81 -6.86
CA LEU A 25 -13.55 20.81 -6.15
C LEU A 25 -14.32 22.15 -6.18
N PRO A 26 -14.46 22.88 -5.05
CA PRO A 26 -15.21 24.13 -5.02
C PRO A 26 -14.42 25.25 -5.74
N GLN A 27 -14.69 25.45 -7.03
CA GLN A 27 -14.08 26.51 -7.86
C GLN A 27 -14.57 27.94 -7.56
N GLN A 28 -15.09 28.25 -6.37
CA GLN A 28 -15.57 29.60 -6.06
C GLN A 28 -15.15 30.09 -4.68
N PHE A 29 -13.89 30.51 -4.57
CA PHE A 29 -13.47 31.45 -3.52
C PHE A 29 -12.61 32.55 -4.14
N ASN A 30 -13.24 33.50 -4.83
CA ASN A 30 -12.61 34.78 -5.13
C ASN A 30 -13.60 35.97 -5.13
N ARG A 31 -14.72 35.84 -4.40
CA ARG A 31 -15.59 36.97 -4.04
C ARG A 31 -16.11 36.75 -2.62
N ASP A 32 -16.18 37.83 -1.86
CA ASP A 32 -16.78 37.91 -0.53
C ASP A 32 -18.19 37.30 -0.54
N PRO A 33 -18.43 36.13 0.09
CA PRO A 33 -19.68 35.41 -0.08
C PRO A 33 -20.58 35.68 1.13
N SER A 34 -21.18 36.87 1.21
CA SER A 34 -22.12 37.19 2.30
C SER A 34 -23.60 37.13 1.92
N GLU A 35 -24.00 36.95 0.65
CA GLU A 35 -25.46 36.94 0.33
C GLU A 35 -25.95 35.89 -0.70
N GLU A 36 -25.16 35.42 -1.66
CA GLU A 36 -25.71 34.57 -2.74
C GLU A 36 -25.62 33.05 -2.54
N LEU A 37 -24.68 32.53 -1.73
CA LEU A 37 -24.59 31.09 -1.48
C LEU A 37 -25.64 30.60 -0.46
N TYR A 38 -26.21 31.51 0.33
CA TYR A 38 -27.18 31.20 1.38
C TYR A 38 -28.58 30.84 0.85
N SER A 39 -28.89 31.00 -0.45
CA SER A 39 -30.23 30.74 -0.98
C SER A 39 -30.41 29.34 -1.61
N ASN A 40 -29.34 28.71 -2.09
CA ASN A 40 -29.45 27.45 -2.85
C ASN A 40 -29.23 26.18 -2.02
N ILE A 41 -28.64 26.27 -0.82
CA ILE A 41 -28.52 25.13 0.12
C ILE A 41 -29.59 25.20 1.24
N THR A 42 -30.25 26.34 1.43
CA THR A 42 -31.32 26.52 2.45
C THR A 42 -32.65 25.86 2.12
N GLY A 43 -32.77 25.19 0.97
CA GLY A 43 -33.95 24.37 0.64
C GLY A 43 -34.20 23.19 1.60
N GLN A 44 -33.22 22.79 2.42
CA GLN A 44 -33.37 21.69 3.39
C GLN A 44 -33.03 22.03 4.85
N VAL A 45 -32.71 23.29 5.19
CA VAL A 45 -32.45 23.70 6.58
C VAL A 45 -33.43 24.80 6.97
N LYS A 46 -34.47 24.46 7.74
CA LYS A 46 -35.33 25.46 8.38
C LYS A 46 -34.60 26.07 9.57
N ASN A 47 -34.20 27.33 9.46
CA ASN A 47 -33.85 28.15 10.62
C ASN A 47 -35.09 28.31 11.51
N THR A 48 -35.10 27.62 12.66
CA THR A 48 -36.07 27.88 13.73
C THR A 48 -35.50 28.92 14.70
N PRO A 49 -36.35 29.76 15.34
CA PRO A 49 -35.91 30.80 16.27
C PRO A 49 -35.22 30.27 17.54
N ASP A 50 -35.29 28.95 17.78
CA ASP A 50 -34.54 28.27 18.83
C ASP A 50 -33.27 27.65 18.23
N ASN A 51 -32.12 28.06 18.74
CA ASN A 51 -30.75 27.78 18.27
C ASN A 51 -30.38 26.28 18.16
N TYR A 52 -30.90 25.57 17.16
CA TYR A 52 -30.59 24.15 16.89
C TYR A 52 -30.41 23.89 15.39
N PHE A 53 -29.59 22.89 15.05
CA PHE A 53 -29.47 22.36 13.69
C PHE A 53 -30.16 20.99 13.60
N ILE A 54 -30.71 20.67 12.43
CA ILE A 54 -31.39 19.39 12.13
C ILE A 54 -30.66 18.75 10.95
N LEU A 55 -30.07 17.56 11.16
CA LEU A 55 -29.51 16.74 10.09
C LEU A 55 -30.63 15.91 9.42
N SER A 56 -30.53 15.71 8.11
CA SER A 56 -31.51 14.93 7.33
C SER A 56 -31.27 13.42 7.45
N HIS A 57 -32.33 12.64 7.20
CA HIS A 57 -32.36 11.18 7.38
C HIS A 57 -31.30 10.40 6.58
N SER A 58 -30.87 10.93 5.43
CA SER A 58 -29.92 10.28 4.52
C SER A 58 -28.47 10.28 5.02
N MET A 59 -28.07 11.26 5.85
CA MET A 59 -26.73 11.27 6.47
C MET A 59 -26.60 10.24 7.61
N PHE A 60 -27.74 9.76 8.14
CA PHE A 60 -27.74 8.85 9.27
C PHE A 60 -27.69 7.38 8.84
N SER A 61 -28.16 7.06 7.64
CA SER A 61 -28.15 5.69 7.11
C SER A 61 -26.73 5.13 6.94
N SER A 62 -25.74 5.94 6.53
CA SER A 62 -24.35 5.47 6.44
C SER A 62 -23.69 5.33 7.82
N LEU A 63 -23.97 6.24 8.76
CA LEU A 63 -23.53 6.14 10.15
C LEU A 63 -24.09 4.91 10.89
N GLN A 64 -25.30 4.46 10.54
CA GLN A 64 -25.97 3.33 11.20
C GLN A 64 -25.41 1.96 10.79
N ASP A 65 -24.87 1.83 9.57
CA ASP A 65 -24.22 0.60 9.10
C ASP A 65 -22.82 0.43 9.71
N ASP A 66 -22.09 1.53 9.96
CA ASP A 66 -20.76 1.49 10.61
C ASP A 66 -20.82 1.36 12.14
N LEU A 67 -21.87 1.89 12.78
CA LEU A 67 -22.07 1.79 14.24
C LEU A 67 -22.52 0.40 14.73
N GLN A 68 -22.94 -0.52 13.85
CA GLN A 68 -23.26 -1.90 14.25
C GLN A 68 -22.01 -2.74 14.62
N VAL A 69 -20.80 -2.26 14.32
CA VAL A 69 -19.56 -3.00 14.60
C VAL A 69 -18.90 -2.62 15.94
N SER A 70 -19.37 -1.57 16.63
CA SER A 70 -18.75 -1.09 17.88
C SER A 70 -19.72 -1.06 19.07
N SER A 71 -20.16 -2.23 19.53
CA SER A 71 -20.85 -2.38 20.83
C SER A 71 -19.90 -2.36 22.04
N HIS A 72 -18.58 -2.30 21.83
CA HIS A 72 -17.57 -2.29 22.91
C HIS A 72 -17.16 -0.91 23.43
N VAL A 73 -17.40 0.18 22.67
CA VAL A 73 -17.01 1.53 23.10
C VAL A 73 -17.99 2.10 24.15
N ILE A 74 -19.27 1.73 24.12
CA ILE A 74 -20.29 2.24 25.05
C ILE A 74 -20.08 1.72 26.49
N SER A 75 -19.52 0.51 26.65
CA SER A 75 -19.20 -0.07 27.97
C SER A 75 -18.00 0.59 28.66
N SER A 76 -17.09 1.22 27.90
CA SER A 76 -15.85 1.79 28.45
C SER A 76 -16.05 3.21 29.00
N THR A 77 -17.04 3.94 28.49
CA THR A 77 -17.41 5.28 28.95
C THR A 77 -18.25 5.26 30.24
N GLU A 78 -19.03 4.21 30.49
CA GLU A 78 -19.80 4.07 31.75
C GLU A 78 -18.88 3.95 32.99
N HIS A 79 -17.69 3.39 32.83
CA HIS A 79 -16.75 3.20 33.94
C HIS A 79 -15.94 4.46 34.30
N LEU A 80 -15.88 5.46 33.41
CA LEU A 80 -15.20 6.74 33.64
C LEU A 80 -16.12 7.82 34.26
N LEU A 81 -17.43 7.59 34.31
CA LEU A 81 -18.42 8.56 34.77
C LEU A 81 -18.91 8.33 36.22
N SER A 82 -18.33 7.39 36.96
CA SER A 82 -18.80 7.03 38.31
C SER A 82 -18.07 7.73 39.47
N SER A 83 -17.29 8.79 39.24
CA SER A 83 -16.66 9.53 40.34
C SER A 83 -16.71 11.05 40.18
N GLN A 84 -17.41 11.67 41.13
CA GLN A 84 -17.43 13.08 41.55
C GLN A 84 -18.36 14.05 40.81
N ASP A 85 -19.38 14.46 41.58
CA ASP A 85 -20.25 15.64 41.55
C ASP A 85 -20.02 16.64 40.41
N GLY A 86 -20.97 16.66 39.46
CA GLY A 86 -21.11 17.74 38.48
C GLY A 86 -21.59 17.36 37.07
N PHE A 87 -22.07 16.13 36.83
CA PHE A 87 -22.31 15.62 35.47
C PHE A 87 -23.66 14.89 35.29
N ASP A 88 -24.77 15.45 35.79
CA ASP A 88 -26.12 14.90 35.52
C ASP A 88 -26.60 15.11 34.06
N GLU A 89 -25.98 16.00 33.30
CA GLU A 89 -26.39 16.31 31.91
C GLU A 89 -25.85 15.29 30.87
N TYR A 90 -24.84 14.49 31.21
CA TYR A 90 -24.12 13.63 30.25
C TYR A 90 -24.62 12.17 30.23
N GLY A 91 -25.09 11.66 31.37
CA GLY A 91 -25.76 10.34 31.42
C GLY A 91 -27.06 10.32 30.60
N PHE A 92 -27.71 11.47 30.44
CA PHE A 92 -28.94 11.58 29.66
C PHE A 92 -28.70 11.46 28.14
N ILE A 93 -27.56 11.95 27.64
CA ILE A 93 -27.24 11.97 26.20
C ILE A 93 -26.87 10.56 25.70
N ALA A 94 -26.10 9.79 26.48
CA ALA A 94 -25.68 8.43 26.11
C ALA A 94 -26.86 7.45 26.08
N THR A 95 -27.73 7.52 27.10
CA THR A 95 -28.93 6.66 27.19
C THR A 95 -29.95 7.02 26.10
N SER A 96 -30.09 8.31 25.78
CA SER A 96 -30.96 8.77 24.69
C SER A 96 -30.47 8.32 23.31
N LEU A 97 -29.15 8.32 23.04
CA LEU A 97 -28.60 7.83 21.77
C LEU A 97 -28.81 6.31 21.57
N ALA A 98 -28.68 5.53 22.65
CA ALA A 98 -28.90 4.07 22.62
C ALA A 98 -30.38 3.70 22.41
N ASP A 99 -31.31 4.39 23.08
CA ASP A 99 -32.75 4.19 22.89
C ASP A 99 -33.24 4.72 21.52
N HIS A 100 -32.53 5.69 20.92
CA HIS A 100 -32.89 6.28 19.62
C HIS A 100 -32.47 5.44 18.41
N ALA A 101 -31.38 4.67 18.49
CA ALA A 101 -30.96 3.77 17.41
C ALA A 101 -32.00 2.66 17.12
N LEU A 102 -32.93 2.42 18.05
CA LEU A 102 -33.99 1.41 17.97
C LEU A 102 -35.37 1.98 17.58
N SER A 103 -35.50 3.29 17.38
CA SER A 103 -36.77 3.97 17.06
C SER A 103 -36.95 4.14 15.54
N THR A 104 -38.12 3.75 15.01
CA THR A 104 -38.50 3.90 13.58
C THR A 104 -38.81 5.34 13.15
N ASN A 105 -38.76 6.30 14.08
CA ASN A 105 -38.86 7.73 13.78
C ASN A 105 -37.56 8.42 14.23
N PRO A 106 -36.70 8.88 13.31
CA PRO A 106 -35.49 9.62 13.65
C PRO A 106 -35.89 11.02 14.11
N CYS A 107 -35.76 11.28 15.41
CA CYS A 107 -35.83 12.63 15.93
C CYS A 107 -34.49 13.32 15.61
N PRO A 108 -34.47 14.54 15.05
CA PRO A 108 -33.22 15.17 14.68
C PRO A 108 -32.40 15.47 15.93
N LEU A 109 -31.16 14.96 15.98
CA LEU A 109 -30.21 15.26 17.04
C LEU A 109 -30.00 16.77 17.11
N ARG A 110 -30.43 17.37 18.22
CA ARG A 110 -30.24 18.79 18.50
C ARG A 110 -28.86 18.99 19.09
N PHE A 111 -27.89 19.32 18.25
CA PHE A 111 -26.59 19.77 18.74
C PHE A 111 -26.75 21.16 19.37
N SER A 112 -26.62 21.23 20.70
CA SER A 112 -26.48 22.53 21.37
C SER A 112 -25.09 23.09 21.09
N ARG A 113 -24.96 24.42 20.96
CA ARG A 113 -23.67 25.11 20.80
C ARG A 113 -22.68 24.90 21.97
N LYS A 114 -23.08 24.17 23.02
CA LYS A 114 -22.28 23.89 24.21
C LYS A 114 -21.65 22.49 24.21
N PHE A 115 -21.67 21.76 23.10
CA PHE A 115 -20.96 20.49 23.03
C PHE A 115 -19.47 20.69 23.35
N PRO A 116 -18.89 19.96 24.32
CA PRO A 116 -17.46 19.98 24.56
C PRO A 116 -16.68 19.67 23.28
N LYS A 117 -15.59 20.42 23.07
CA LYS A 117 -14.73 20.29 21.90
C LYS A 117 -14.24 18.85 21.71
N GLU A 118 -13.93 18.17 22.81
CA GLU A 118 -13.39 16.82 22.86
C GLU A 118 -14.38 15.80 22.30
N ILE A 119 -15.66 15.93 22.65
CA ILE A 119 -16.71 15.03 22.14
C ILE A 119 -16.93 15.27 20.65
N TYR A 120 -16.92 16.53 20.23
CA TYR A 120 -17.08 16.86 18.81
C TYR A 120 -15.92 16.35 17.96
N LEU A 121 -14.68 16.50 18.44
CA LEU A 121 -13.49 15.92 17.81
C LEU A 121 -13.56 14.40 17.76
N ASN A 122 -14.03 13.76 18.84
CA ASN A 122 -14.22 12.30 18.86
C ASN A 122 -15.29 11.83 17.87
N ILE A 123 -16.35 12.61 17.64
CA ILE A 123 -17.35 12.28 16.60
C ILE A 123 -16.71 12.42 15.22
N ILE A 124 -16.05 13.56 14.95
CA ILE A 124 -15.40 13.83 13.66
C ILE A 124 -14.33 12.78 13.34
N SER A 125 -13.53 12.37 14.32
CA SER A 125 -12.47 11.39 14.12
C SER A 125 -12.96 9.98 13.79
N GLN A 126 -14.26 9.72 13.90
CA GLN A 126 -14.89 8.43 13.57
C GLN A 126 -15.64 8.50 12.22
N VAL A 127 -15.66 9.65 11.55
CA VAL A 127 -16.28 9.81 10.24
C VAL A 127 -15.20 9.61 9.17
N ASP A 128 -15.18 8.44 8.56
CA ASP A 128 -14.22 8.12 7.48
C ASP A 128 -14.65 8.68 6.12
N ASP A 129 -15.93 9.01 5.96
CA ASP A 129 -16.50 9.52 4.72
C ASP A 129 -16.26 11.04 4.54
N ILE A 130 -15.46 11.39 3.53
CA ILE A 130 -15.08 12.77 3.19
C ILE A 130 -16.32 13.65 2.89
N PRO A 131 -17.31 13.23 2.07
CA PRO A 131 -18.55 13.99 1.87
C PRO A 131 -19.27 14.33 3.17
N THR A 132 -19.36 13.38 4.11
CA THR A 132 -19.97 13.59 5.42
C THR A 132 -19.17 14.60 6.25
N LEU A 133 -17.84 14.48 6.30
CA LEU A 133 -16.97 15.48 6.94
C LEU A 133 -17.13 16.87 6.31
N ALA A 134 -17.26 16.95 4.99
CA ALA A 134 -17.42 18.21 4.28
C ALA A 134 -18.76 18.85 4.64
N ALA A 135 -19.84 18.07 4.65
CA ALA A 135 -21.15 18.52 5.11
C ALA A 135 -21.13 19.01 6.56
N LEU A 136 -20.47 18.28 7.46
CA LEU A 136 -20.29 18.69 8.86
C LEU A 136 -19.55 20.03 8.96
N SER A 137 -18.50 20.22 8.16
CA SER A 137 -17.72 21.46 8.12
C SER A 137 -18.56 22.68 7.70
N LEU A 138 -19.61 22.48 6.89
CA LEU A 138 -20.48 23.55 6.39
C LEU A 138 -21.58 23.95 7.39
N LEU A 139 -21.79 23.18 8.48
CA LEU A 139 -22.84 23.47 9.46
C LEU A 139 -22.56 24.73 10.27
N SER A 140 -21.30 24.97 10.64
CA SER A 140 -20.91 26.12 11.44
C SER A 140 -19.41 26.41 11.34
N LYS A 141 -18.98 27.62 11.70
CA LYS A 141 -17.55 27.98 11.74
C LYS A 141 -16.75 27.10 12.71
N THR A 142 -17.30 26.80 13.88
CA THR A 142 -16.65 25.92 14.87
C THR A 142 -16.55 24.48 14.35
N SER A 143 -17.61 24.00 13.67
CA SER A 143 -17.59 22.71 12.99
C SER A 143 -16.51 22.67 11.91
N HIS A 144 -16.40 23.73 11.13
CA HIS A 144 -15.34 23.88 10.14
C HIS A 144 -13.96 23.82 10.79
N GLU A 145 -13.68 24.62 11.82
CA GLU A 145 -12.39 24.63 12.53
C GLU A 145 -11.97 23.25 13.06
N PHE A 146 -12.94 22.41 13.47
CA PHE A 146 -12.65 21.06 13.92
C PHE A 146 -12.52 20.05 12.78
N ALA A 147 -13.38 20.13 11.76
CA ALA A 147 -13.38 19.22 10.62
C ALA A 147 -12.23 19.49 9.64
N GLU A 148 -11.74 20.72 9.56
CA GLU A 148 -10.71 21.17 8.60
C GLU A 148 -9.48 20.27 8.65
N SER A 149 -8.95 19.97 9.84
CA SER A 149 -7.77 19.08 9.97
C SER A 149 -8.01 17.65 9.49
N TYR A 150 -9.23 17.14 9.61
CA TYR A 150 -9.59 15.79 9.16
C TYR A 150 -9.86 15.76 7.65
N LEU A 151 -10.53 16.79 7.13
CA LEU A 151 -10.80 16.96 5.70
C LEU A 151 -9.53 16.98 4.85
N TYR A 152 -8.47 17.60 5.37
CA TYR A 152 -7.19 17.70 4.68
C TYR A 152 -6.15 16.67 5.17
N SER A 153 -6.52 15.75 6.08
CA SER A 153 -5.58 14.76 6.62
C SER A 153 -5.07 13.79 5.57
N THR A 154 -5.96 13.36 4.68
CA THR A 154 -5.65 12.44 3.58
C THR A 154 -5.91 13.13 2.25
N LEU A 155 -4.87 13.31 1.45
CA LEU A 155 -4.96 13.86 0.10
C LEU A 155 -4.85 12.74 -0.92
N LYS A 156 -5.79 12.68 -1.85
CA LYS A 156 -5.75 11.81 -3.02
C LYS A 156 -5.66 12.68 -4.26
N THR A 157 -4.53 12.64 -4.96
CA THR A 157 -4.34 13.34 -6.24
C THR A 157 -4.34 12.30 -7.35
N THR A 158 -5.54 11.94 -7.81
CA THR A 158 -5.76 11.04 -8.94
C THR A 158 -6.11 11.84 -10.18
N GLY A 159 -5.43 11.58 -11.29
CA GLY A 159 -5.64 12.29 -12.56
C GLY A 159 -4.74 13.51 -12.76
N HIS A 160 -4.66 13.98 -14.01
CA HIS A 160 -3.67 14.97 -14.47
C HIS A 160 -3.77 16.32 -13.74
N ASP A 161 -4.96 16.85 -13.51
CA ASP A 161 -5.13 18.22 -13.02
C ASP A 161 -5.22 18.33 -11.48
N ALA A 162 -5.29 17.20 -10.78
CA ALA A 162 -5.54 17.18 -9.34
C ALA A 162 -4.36 17.77 -8.54
N LEU A 163 -3.13 17.41 -8.89
CA LEU A 163 -1.94 17.87 -8.16
C LEU A 163 -1.76 19.40 -8.22
N PRO A 164 -1.80 20.07 -9.40
CA PRO A 164 -1.73 21.53 -9.47
C PRO A 164 -2.81 22.26 -8.65
N LEU A 165 -4.06 21.77 -8.67
CA LEU A 165 -5.15 22.38 -7.91
C LEU A 165 -4.93 22.31 -6.40
N VAL A 166 -4.47 21.14 -5.92
CA VAL A 166 -4.15 20.95 -4.49
C VAL A 166 -2.92 21.76 -4.10
N MET A 167 -1.88 21.77 -4.95
CA MET A 167 -0.68 22.61 -4.76
C MET A 167 -1.07 24.08 -4.59
N ARG A 168 -1.87 24.63 -5.51
CA ARG A 168 -2.38 26.00 -5.40
C ARG A 168 -3.11 26.24 -4.09
N THR A 169 -3.98 25.32 -3.68
CA THR A 169 -4.73 25.43 -2.43
C THR A 169 -3.80 25.53 -1.22
N ILE A 170 -2.73 24.72 -1.16
CA ILE A 170 -1.73 24.77 -0.08
C ILE A 170 -0.85 26.02 -0.19
N LEU A 171 -0.48 26.44 -1.40
CA LEU A 171 0.29 27.68 -1.59
C LEU A 171 -0.51 28.92 -1.15
N GLU A 172 -1.81 28.94 -1.38
CA GLU A 172 -2.72 30.00 -0.92
C GLU A 172 -2.97 29.92 0.60
N LYS A 173 -3.06 28.70 1.15
CA LYS A 173 -3.35 28.44 2.57
C LYS A 173 -2.35 27.42 3.16
N PRO A 174 -1.12 27.86 3.51
CA PRO A 174 -0.04 26.94 3.91
C PRO A 174 -0.34 26.08 5.14
N HIS A 175 -1.23 26.52 6.04
CA HIS A 175 -1.62 25.73 7.21
C HIS A 175 -2.30 24.41 6.83
N PHE A 176 -2.92 24.31 5.66
CA PHE A 176 -3.47 23.05 5.15
C PHE A 176 -2.41 21.98 4.96
N GLY A 177 -1.21 22.35 4.49
CA GLY A 177 -0.09 21.41 4.37
C GLY A 177 0.31 20.78 5.71
N SER A 178 0.08 21.48 6.82
CA SER A 178 0.32 20.94 8.16
C SER A 178 -0.73 19.94 8.64
N TYR A 179 -1.91 19.90 8.01
CA TYR A 179 -2.92 18.89 8.35
C TYR A 179 -2.69 17.57 7.61
N VAL A 180 -2.03 17.61 6.45
CA VAL A 180 -1.78 16.43 5.63
C VAL A 180 -0.87 15.45 6.34
N THR A 181 -1.40 14.27 6.63
CA THR A 181 -0.67 13.13 7.20
C THR A 181 -0.52 11.98 6.21
N SER A 182 -1.40 11.89 5.21
CA SER A 182 -1.34 10.86 4.17
C SER A 182 -1.51 11.48 2.80
N TRP A 183 -0.62 11.14 1.86
CA TRP A 183 -0.75 11.54 0.47
C TRP A 183 -0.68 10.33 -0.45
N VAL A 184 -1.76 10.13 -1.22
CA VAL A 184 -1.86 9.14 -2.28
C VAL A 184 -1.83 9.88 -3.62
N SER A 185 -0.88 9.55 -4.47
CA SER A 185 -0.76 10.11 -5.80
C SER A 185 -0.67 8.99 -6.82
N SER A 186 -1.45 9.06 -7.89
CA SER A 186 -1.18 8.25 -9.07
C SER A 186 -0.21 9.03 -9.94
N SER A 187 0.94 8.43 -10.28
CA SER A 187 1.84 8.96 -11.28
C SER A 187 1.01 9.25 -12.52
N CYS A 188 1.01 10.51 -12.94
CA CYS A 188 0.55 10.79 -14.29
C CYS A 188 1.51 10.08 -15.23
N SER A 189 0.99 9.59 -16.35
CA SER A 189 1.76 8.97 -17.44
C SER A 189 2.94 9.86 -17.86
N ASN A 190 3.73 9.44 -18.84
CA ASN A 190 4.81 10.28 -19.44
C ASN A 190 4.31 11.63 -20.03
N GLU A 191 3.04 11.97 -19.86
CA GLU A 191 2.45 13.24 -20.24
C GLU A 191 2.69 14.31 -19.18
N ASN A 192 3.04 15.49 -19.68
CA ASN A 192 3.16 16.70 -18.89
C ASN A 192 1.80 17.10 -18.30
N ILE A 193 1.79 17.46 -17.01
CA ILE A 193 0.62 17.98 -16.32
C ILE A 193 0.27 19.38 -16.83
N CYS A 194 -1.02 19.63 -17.04
CA CYS A 194 -1.52 20.96 -17.36
C CYS A 194 -1.37 21.91 -16.15
N LEU A 195 -0.69 23.04 -16.36
CA LEU A 195 -0.45 24.04 -15.31
C LEU A 195 -1.49 25.17 -15.31
N ASP A 196 -2.54 25.10 -16.14
CA ASP A 196 -3.54 26.17 -16.29
C ASP A 196 -4.27 26.52 -14.98
N ALA A 197 -4.30 25.59 -14.03
CA ALA A 197 -4.85 25.80 -12.70
C ALA A 197 -4.00 26.74 -11.82
N LEU A 198 -2.71 26.89 -12.12
CA LEU A 198 -1.75 27.70 -11.36
C LEU A 198 -1.70 29.12 -11.91
N LEU A 199 -1.89 30.10 -11.02
CA LEU A 199 -1.73 31.50 -11.37
C LEU A 199 -0.25 31.87 -11.54
N PRO A 200 0.09 32.98 -12.23
CA PRO A 200 1.46 33.47 -12.31
C PRO A 200 2.12 33.66 -10.93
N GLU A 201 1.34 34.07 -9.92
CA GLU A 201 1.79 34.19 -8.54
C GLU A 201 2.13 32.83 -7.92
N ASP A 202 1.37 31.77 -8.23
CA ASP A 202 1.63 30.41 -7.77
C ASP A 202 2.90 29.86 -8.40
N MET A 203 3.09 30.09 -9.70
CA MET A 203 4.31 29.72 -10.42
C MET A 203 5.55 30.42 -9.86
N SER A 204 5.42 31.68 -9.43
CA SER A 204 6.49 32.40 -8.74
C SER A 204 6.83 31.74 -7.40
N ARG A 205 5.82 31.37 -6.60
CA ARG A 205 6.01 30.66 -5.33
C ARG A 205 6.66 29.29 -5.53
N LEU A 206 6.22 28.53 -6.54
CA LEU A 206 6.80 27.24 -6.90
C LEU A 206 8.23 27.37 -7.41
N SER A 207 8.53 28.41 -8.18
CA SER A 207 9.92 28.67 -8.62
C SER A 207 10.83 28.98 -7.44
N ILE A 208 10.34 29.69 -6.42
CA ILE A 208 11.10 29.92 -5.17
C ILE A 208 11.31 28.59 -4.43
N ALA A 209 10.27 27.76 -4.32
CA ALA A 209 10.38 26.44 -3.69
C ALA A 209 11.35 25.52 -4.46
N ALA A 210 11.27 25.48 -5.79
CA ALA A 210 12.18 24.73 -6.66
C ALA A 210 13.62 25.23 -6.53
N ASN A 211 13.84 26.54 -6.48
CA ASN A 211 15.17 27.12 -6.23
C ASN A 211 15.71 26.74 -4.85
N TRP A 212 14.85 26.60 -3.85
CA TRP A 212 15.24 26.10 -2.54
C TRP A 212 15.65 24.61 -2.59
N VAL A 213 14.89 23.75 -3.28
CA VAL A 213 15.30 22.36 -3.53
C VAL A 213 16.60 22.31 -4.31
N TYR A 214 16.79 23.21 -5.28
CA TYR A 214 18.02 23.36 -6.03
C TYR A 214 19.21 23.78 -5.16
N ASP A 215 19.03 24.76 -4.27
CA ASP A 215 20.06 25.21 -3.31
C ASP A 215 20.48 24.09 -2.34
N LEU A 216 19.63 23.08 -2.15
CA LEU A 216 19.98 21.87 -1.41
C LEU A 216 20.81 20.90 -2.25
N ALA A 217 20.54 20.82 -3.56
CA ALA A 217 21.23 19.98 -4.53
C ALA A 217 22.49 20.65 -5.12
N LYS A 218 23.17 21.52 -4.34
CA LYS A 218 24.28 22.44 -4.70
C LYS A 218 25.49 21.86 -5.44
N GLU A 219 25.45 20.60 -5.81
CA GLU A 219 26.51 19.86 -6.48
C GLU A 219 26.68 20.26 -7.95
N HIS A 220 25.64 20.82 -8.60
CA HIS A 220 25.69 21.16 -10.04
C HIS A 220 25.14 22.55 -10.41
N PRO A 221 25.93 23.42 -11.08
CA PRO A 221 25.53 24.79 -11.43
C PRO A 221 24.41 24.89 -12.49
N ASN A 222 24.13 23.82 -13.23
CA ASN A 222 23.08 23.79 -14.26
C ASN A 222 21.76 23.17 -13.78
N TYR A 223 21.73 22.59 -12.57
CA TYR A 223 20.56 21.83 -12.10
C TYR A 223 19.32 22.71 -11.94
N GLY A 224 19.48 23.96 -11.50
CA GLY A 224 18.35 24.88 -11.28
C GLY A 224 17.61 25.22 -12.58
N LEU A 225 18.33 25.29 -13.71
CA LEU A 225 17.72 25.48 -15.02
C LEU A 225 16.92 24.25 -15.46
N VAL A 226 17.39 23.05 -15.11
CA VAL A 226 16.69 21.79 -15.40
C VAL A 226 15.41 21.70 -14.57
N TRP A 227 15.47 21.96 -13.27
CA TRP A 227 14.28 22.04 -12.39
C TRP A 227 13.27 23.07 -12.90
N ALA A 228 13.72 24.26 -13.28
CA ALA A 228 12.84 25.31 -13.82
C ALA A 228 12.20 24.90 -15.16
N ASP A 229 12.97 24.33 -16.10
CA ASP A 229 12.43 23.85 -17.38
C ASP A 229 11.38 22.76 -17.16
N HIS A 230 11.66 21.75 -16.33
CA HIS A 230 10.74 20.65 -16.07
C HIS A 230 9.51 21.11 -15.27
N LEU A 231 9.67 22.07 -14.34
CA LEU A 231 8.54 22.71 -13.65
C LEU A 231 7.64 23.44 -14.66
N MET A 232 8.21 24.24 -15.57
CA MET A 232 7.45 24.99 -16.58
C MET A 232 6.79 24.07 -17.62
N ASN A 233 7.39 22.90 -17.87
CA ASN A 233 6.83 21.87 -18.73
C ASN A 233 5.80 20.99 -17.99
N GLY A 234 5.54 21.20 -16.70
CA GLY A 234 4.53 20.43 -15.96
C GLY A 234 4.93 18.99 -15.70
N VAL A 235 6.23 18.70 -15.57
CA VAL A 235 6.70 17.34 -15.28
C VAL A 235 6.26 16.91 -13.89
N TRP A 236 5.52 15.80 -13.81
CA TRP A 236 4.89 15.32 -12.57
C TRP A 236 5.90 15.14 -11.43
N ASP A 237 7.06 14.55 -11.71
CA ASP A 237 8.09 14.26 -10.69
C ASP A 237 8.59 15.53 -9.99
N VAL A 238 8.75 16.64 -10.72
CA VAL A 238 9.15 17.95 -10.16
C VAL A 238 8.05 18.51 -9.26
N LEU A 239 6.81 18.49 -9.74
CA LEU A 239 5.67 19.01 -8.99
C LEU A 239 5.45 18.20 -7.70
N ALA A 240 5.52 16.88 -7.82
CA ALA A 240 5.43 15.96 -6.70
C ALA A 240 6.55 16.21 -5.68
N ALA A 241 7.80 16.37 -6.14
CA ALA A 241 8.95 16.63 -5.29
C ALA A 241 8.77 17.93 -4.50
N ILE A 242 8.35 19.02 -5.16
CA ILE A 242 8.04 20.29 -4.49
C ILE A 242 6.85 20.13 -3.55
N PHE A 243 5.83 19.38 -3.95
CA PHE A 243 4.62 19.20 -3.15
C PHE A 243 4.89 18.52 -1.82
N ILE A 244 5.68 17.43 -1.78
CA ILE A 244 6.11 16.80 -0.52
C ILE A 244 6.79 17.81 0.40
N CYS A 245 7.49 18.80 -0.16
CA CYS A 245 8.12 19.86 0.61
C CYS A 245 7.16 20.82 1.33
N LEU A 246 5.90 20.84 0.89
CA LEU A 246 4.83 21.61 1.50
C LEU A 246 4.08 20.83 2.60
N LEU A 247 4.45 19.57 2.86
CA LEU A 247 3.74 18.65 3.76
C LEU A 247 4.59 18.28 4.99
N PRO A 248 4.77 19.19 5.97
CA PRO A 248 5.67 18.97 7.11
C PRO A 248 5.23 17.83 8.05
N ASN A 249 3.95 17.44 8.01
CA ASN A 249 3.37 16.42 8.87
C ASN A 249 3.07 15.10 8.15
N LEU A 250 3.62 14.91 6.94
CA LEU A 250 3.43 13.70 6.15
C LEU A 250 3.94 12.47 6.91
N GLN A 251 3.06 11.48 7.10
CA GLN A 251 3.32 10.20 7.75
C GLN A 251 3.23 9.03 6.77
N GLU A 252 2.39 9.15 5.76
CA GLU A 252 2.21 8.13 4.72
C GLU A 252 2.36 8.73 3.33
N LEU A 253 3.14 8.06 2.49
CA LEU A 253 3.28 8.37 1.07
C LEU A 253 2.91 7.14 0.25
N SER A 254 1.92 7.26 -0.63
CA SER A 254 1.53 6.19 -1.54
C SER A 254 1.61 6.68 -2.99
N LEU A 255 2.48 6.08 -3.78
CA LEU A 255 2.67 6.39 -5.19
C LEU A 255 2.16 5.22 -6.03
N VAL A 256 1.03 5.42 -6.71
CA VAL A 256 0.40 4.46 -7.62
C VAL A 256 0.89 4.72 -9.04
N ASP A 257 0.96 3.69 -9.88
CA ASP A 257 1.49 3.77 -11.26
C ASP A 257 2.93 4.28 -11.39
N PHE A 258 3.73 4.05 -10.36
CA PHE A 258 5.14 4.38 -10.28
C PHE A 258 5.96 3.43 -11.18
N GLY A 259 5.95 3.68 -12.50
CA GLY A 259 6.45 2.70 -13.49
C GLY A 259 7.14 3.26 -14.74
N GLY A 260 6.87 4.49 -15.20
CA GLY A 260 7.37 4.97 -16.50
C GLY A 260 8.90 5.05 -16.67
N GLU A 261 9.37 4.80 -17.90
CA GLU A 261 10.70 5.19 -18.42
C GLU A 261 10.77 6.73 -18.49
N GLY A 262 11.05 7.37 -17.36
CA GLY A 262 11.01 8.82 -17.28
C GLY A 262 11.51 9.30 -15.92
N GLN A 263 12.62 10.02 -15.96
CA GLN A 263 13.26 10.84 -14.93
C GLN A 263 12.50 10.95 -13.58
N ARG A 264 12.82 10.05 -12.65
CA ARG A 264 12.40 10.11 -11.23
C ARG A 264 13.41 10.85 -10.34
N LEU A 265 14.23 11.67 -10.98
CA LEU A 265 15.42 12.25 -10.38
C LEU A 265 15.06 13.30 -9.33
N PHE A 266 13.94 14.00 -9.48
CA PHE A 266 13.58 15.15 -8.66
C PHE A 266 13.04 14.70 -7.30
N MET A 267 12.15 13.70 -7.30
CA MET A 267 11.64 13.12 -6.06
C MET A 267 12.75 12.44 -5.26
N GLU A 268 13.58 11.64 -5.93
CA GLU A 268 14.73 11.00 -5.30
C GLU A 268 15.68 12.02 -4.67
N THR A 269 15.93 13.16 -5.33
CA THR A 269 16.76 14.25 -4.80
C THR A 269 16.20 14.79 -3.47
N VAL A 270 14.89 15.05 -3.41
CA VAL A 270 14.24 15.56 -2.20
C VAL A 270 14.31 14.54 -1.06
N LEU A 271 14.05 13.26 -1.35
CA LEU A 271 14.05 12.18 -0.35
C LEU A 271 15.46 11.90 0.18
N ARG A 272 16.48 11.83 -0.69
CA ARG A 272 17.89 11.71 -0.29
C ARG A 272 18.28 12.86 0.62
N ARG A 273 17.88 14.08 0.29
CA ARG A 273 18.18 15.23 1.14
C ARG A 273 17.50 15.15 2.50
N ALA A 274 16.24 14.74 2.55
CA ALA A 274 15.53 14.51 3.80
C ALA A 274 16.27 13.48 4.67
N ALA A 275 16.76 12.38 4.07
CA ALA A 275 17.58 11.38 4.77
C ALA A 275 18.89 11.99 5.33
N ILE A 276 19.59 12.81 4.54
CA ILE A 276 20.82 13.50 4.98
C ILE A 276 20.54 14.43 6.16
N LEU A 277 19.46 15.23 6.09
CA LEU A 277 19.07 16.14 7.16
C LEU A 277 18.70 15.42 8.45
N GLN A 278 18.19 14.19 8.35
CA GLN A 278 17.94 13.30 9.50
C GLN A 278 19.19 12.55 10.00
N GLY A 279 20.38 12.85 9.47
CA GLY A 279 21.65 12.27 9.92
C GLY A 279 22.05 10.99 9.20
N ASN A 280 21.51 10.72 8.01
CA ASN A 280 21.88 9.58 7.19
C ASN A 280 22.63 10.00 5.90
N PRO A 281 23.96 10.19 5.96
CA PRO A 281 24.77 10.62 4.81
C PRO A 281 25.14 9.48 3.84
N ALA A 282 24.76 8.23 4.12
CA ALA A 282 25.31 7.06 3.43
C ALA A 282 24.93 6.97 1.93
N LEU A 283 23.93 7.73 1.48
CA LEU A 283 23.52 7.80 0.07
C LEU A 283 24.18 8.93 -0.75
N ILE A 284 25.06 9.75 -0.13
CA ILE A 284 25.67 10.91 -0.79
C ILE A 284 26.65 10.50 -1.90
N THR A 285 27.31 9.35 -1.79
CA THR A 285 28.45 9.02 -2.67
C THR A 285 28.05 8.56 -4.08
N SER A 286 26.84 8.01 -4.27
CA SER A 286 26.36 7.56 -5.60
C SER A 286 25.79 8.69 -6.48
N GLU A 287 25.61 9.88 -5.89
CA GLU A 287 24.82 11.00 -6.43
C GLU A 287 25.49 11.63 -7.66
N ALA A 288 26.80 11.87 -7.57
CA ALA A 288 27.53 12.59 -8.61
C ALA A 288 27.62 11.82 -9.93
N SER A 289 27.64 10.49 -9.95
CA SER A 289 27.81 9.69 -11.17
C SER A 289 26.49 9.52 -11.94
N GLN A 290 25.40 9.19 -11.27
CA GLN A 290 24.08 8.96 -11.88
C GLN A 290 23.45 10.26 -12.40
N ILE A 291 23.54 11.34 -11.61
CA ILE A 291 23.08 12.67 -12.03
C ILE A 291 23.89 13.17 -13.24
N ARG A 292 25.21 12.93 -13.28
CA ARG A 292 26.05 13.26 -14.44
C ARG A 292 25.59 12.53 -15.70
N ALA A 293 25.27 11.24 -15.60
CA ALA A 293 24.80 10.46 -16.74
C ALA A 293 23.43 10.94 -17.26
N GLY A 294 22.48 11.21 -16.35
CA GLY A 294 21.15 11.74 -16.71
C GLY A 294 21.21 13.13 -17.34
N LEU A 295 22.03 14.03 -16.79
CA LEU A 295 22.26 15.37 -17.36
C LEU A 295 22.96 15.34 -18.72
N HIS A 296 23.87 14.38 -18.94
CA HIS A 296 24.55 14.23 -20.23
C HIS A 296 23.56 13.87 -21.33
N ARG A 297 22.66 12.91 -21.08
CA ARG A 297 21.58 12.54 -22.03
C ARG A 297 20.66 13.72 -22.33
N TYR A 298 20.23 14.46 -21.30
CA TYR A 298 19.39 15.64 -21.49
C TYR A 298 20.10 16.73 -22.33
N SER A 299 21.40 16.93 -22.13
CA SER A 299 22.21 17.86 -22.91
C SER A 299 22.42 17.42 -24.37
N GLU A 300 22.49 16.12 -24.62
CA GLU A 300 22.63 15.53 -25.96
C GLU A 300 21.31 15.58 -26.75
N GLU A 301 20.19 15.28 -26.10
CA GLU A 301 18.85 15.27 -26.73
C GLU A 301 18.36 16.66 -27.11
N LYS A 302 18.62 17.68 -26.28
CA LYS A 302 18.16 19.06 -26.55
C LYS A 302 19.16 19.90 -27.35
N GLY A 303 20.25 19.32 -27.86
CA GLY A 303 21.16 19.97 -28.78
C GLY A 303 21.69 21.31 -28.27
N GLY A 304 22.53 21.29 -27.23
CA GLY A 304 23.35 22.44 -26.83
C GLY A 304 22.59 23.77 -26.71
N ILE A 305 21.71 23.89 -25.70
CA ILE A 305 20.99 25.14 -25.43
C ILE A 305 21.97 26.20 -24.89
N GLU A 306 22.53 27.02 -25.80
CA GLU A 306 23.32 28.22 -25.50
C GLU A 306 22.46 29.46 -25.13
N ASN A 307 21.17 29.27 -24.80
CA ASN A 307 20.31 30.38 -24.39
C ASN A 307 20.41 30.64 -22.88
N ARG A 308 21.34 31.52 -22.52
CA ARG A 308 21.38 32.22 -21.21
C ARG A 308 20.11 33.03 -21.00
N VAL A 309 19.07 32.43 -20.43
CA VAL A 309 17.99 33.19 -19.78
C VAL A 309 18.55 33.77 -18.48
N LYS A 310 18.57 35.11 -18.38
CA LYS A 310 19.03 35.84 -17.19
C LYS A 310 18.00 35.69 -16.04
N PHE A 311 18.07 34.58 -15.31
CA PHE A 311 17.31 34.35 -14.07
C PHE A 311 17.94 35.00 -12.83
N SER A 312 19.01 35.78 -12.98
CA SER A 312 19.77 36.36 -11.86
C SER A 312 19.05 37.44 -11.04
N ASN A 313 17.83 37.86 -11.42
CA ASN A 313 17.14 38.99 -10.79
C ASN A 313 15.93 38.62 -9.91
N VAL A 314 15.57 37.33 -9.77
CA VAL A 314 14.49 36.89 -8.86
C VAL A 314 15.04 36.40 -7.51
N LEU A 315 16.37 36.36 -7.36
CA LEU A 315 17.07 35.86 -6.17
C LEU A 315 17.26 36.99 -5.13
N GLY A 316 16.17 37.37 -4.49
CA GLY A 316 16.15 38.23 -3.30
C GLY A 316 16.19 37.41 -2.02
N GLN A 317 17.15 37.73 -1.15
CA GLN A 317 17.42 37.25 0.20
C GLN A 317 16.21 36.69 1.00
N GLY A 318 16.40 35.52 1.65
CA GLY A 318 15.95 35.38 3.04
C GLY A 318 14.93 34.30 3.42
N SER A 319 14.75 33.20 2.68
CA SER A 319 14.00 32.04 3.21
C SER A 319 14.93 30.87 3.49
N THR A 320 15.56 30.86 4.67
CA THR A 320 16.04 29.61 5.25
C THR A 320 14.85 28.68 5.33
N MET A 321 15.01 27.46 4.84
CA MET A 321 13.98 26.46 5.02
C MET A 321 13.54 26.39 6.49
N PRO A 322 12.24 26.21 6.79
CA PRO A 322 11.86 25.78 8.13
C PRO A 322 12.75 24.59 8.49
N ALA A 323 13.43 24.66 9.64
CA ALA A 323 14.21 23.53 10.18
C ALA A 323 13.36 22.24 10.31
N GLU A 324 12.06 22.36 10.11
CA GLU A 324 11.01 21.36 10.19
C GLU A 324 10.86 20.49 8.94
N PHE A 325 11.44 20.85 7.79
CA PHE A 325 11.41 19.95 6.63
C PHE A 325 12.53 18.93 6.72
N ALA A 326 12.23 17.89 7.47
CA ALA A 326 13.06 16.70 7.53
C ALA A 326 12.32 15.47 7.04
N LEU A 327 11.03 15.54 6.67
CA LEU A 327 10.16 14.36 6.54
C LEU A 327 10.28 13.42 7.76
N SER A 328 10.56 13.98 8.94
CA SER A 328 10.84 13.23 10.17
C SER A 328 9.64 12.46 10.71
N LYS A 329 8.46 12.71 10.15
CA LYS A 329 7.21 12.02 10.48
C LYS A 329 6.84 10.96 9.47
N LEU A 330 7.52 10.87 8.31
CA LEU A 330 7.21 9.90 7.27
C LEU A 330 7.56 8.50 7.76
N GLN A 331 6.55 7.67 7.98
CA GLN A 331 6.66 6.33 8.57
C GLN A 331 6.35 5.22 7.59
N ARG A 332 5.37 5.45 6.70
CA ARG A 332 4.89 4.46 5.74
C ARG A 332 5.10 4.95 4.31
N VAL A 333 5.71 4.13 3.49
CA VAL A 333 5.84 4.39 2.06
C VAL A 333 5.32 3.19 1.29
N SER A 334 4.44 3.45 0.33
CA SER A 334 3.93 2.45 -0.61
C SER A 334 4.19 2.92 -2.03
N ILE A 335 4.73 2.04 -2.85
CA ILE A 335 5.01 2.31 -4.26
C ILE A 335 4.36 1.19 -5.08
N SER A 336 3.55 1.50 -6.08
CA SER A 336 3.00 0.48 -6.97
C SER A 336 3.16 0.84 -8.43
N SER A 337 3.56 -0.14 -9.25
CA SER A 337 3.54 -0.03 -10.72
C SER A 337 2.37 -0.83 -11.29
N GLU A 338 1.28 -0.17 -11.67
CA GLU A 338 0.10 -0.82 -12.28
C GLU A 338 -0.03 -0.53 -13.78
N SER A 339 1.10 -0.39 -14.49
CA SER A 339 1.08 -0.25 -15.95
C SER A 339 0.38 -1.44 -16.62
N ALA A 340 -0.85 -1.21 -17.08
CA ALA A 340 -1.64 -2.20 -17.81
C ALA A 340 -1.05 -2.47 -19.21
N GLN A 341 -0.36 -1.48 -19.80
CA GLN A 341 0.22 -1.58 -21.13
C GLN A 341 1.49 -2.43 -21.16
N PHE A 342 2.26 -2.41 -20.07
CA PHE A 342 3.56 -3.08 -20.00
C PHE A 342 3.69 -3.80 -18.64
N PRO A 343 3.17 -5.03 -18.52
CA PRO A 343 3.19 -5.76 -17.24
C PRO A 343 4.60 -6.09 -16.74
N TRP A 344 5.62 -5.99 -17.61
CA TRP A 344 7.03 -6.15 -17.29
C TRP A 344 7.73 -4.85 -16.87
N ILE A 345 7.02 -3.72 -16.80
CA ILE A 345 7.57 -2.48 -16.26
C ILE A 345 7.33 -2.44 -14.75
N GLY A 346 8.43 -2.51 -14.01
CA GLY A 346 8.45 -2.52 -12.55
C GLY A 346 9.27 -1.37 -11.98
N VAL A 347 9.34 -1.36 -10.66
CA VAL A 347 10.23 -0.49 -9.90
C VAL A 347 11.58 -1.17 -9.79
N HIS A 348 12.64 -0.52 -10.24
CA HIS A 348 13.98 -1.07 -10.03
C HIS A 348 14.34 -0.97 -8.54
N PRO A 349 14.96 -1.98 -7.90
CA PRO A 349 15.28 -1.96 -6.47
C PRO A 349 16.03 -0.70 -6.02
N VAL A 350 16.89 -0.16 -6.87
CA VAL A 350 17.68 1.03 -6.52
C VAL A 350 16.83 2.31 -6.42
N GLN A 351 15.71 2.38 -7.14
CA GLN A 351 14.79 3.52 -7.08
C GLN A 351 14.08 3.59 -5.71
N THR A 352 14.05 2.51 -4.94
CA THR A 352 13.43 2.50 -3.60
C THR A 352 14.37 3.00 -2.51
N LEU A 353 15.69 2.97 -2.73
CA LEU A 353 16.68 3.30 -1.68
C LEU A 353 16.51 4.71 -1.09
N PRO A 354 16.25 5.77 -1.88
CA PRO A 354 16.00 7.11 -1.33
C PRO A 354 14.85 7.17 -0.33
N TYR A 355 13.79 6.37 -0.54
CA TYR A 355 12.64 6.30 0.36
C TYR A 355 13.02 5.59 1.66
N LEU A 356 13.70 4.44 1.54
CA LEU A 356 14.13 3.62 2.68
C LEU A 356 15.21 4.29 3.52
N ALA A 357 16.00 5.19 2.93
CA ALA A 357 17.07 5.90 3.64
C ALA A 357 16.56 6.92 4.66
N ILE A 358 15.29 7.32 4.58
CA ILE A 358 14.67 8.22 5.55
C ILE A 358 14.53 7.47 6.89
N PRO A 359 15.24 7.87 7.97
CA PRO A 359 15.28 7.10 9.21
C PRO A 359 13.93 6.90 9.92
N SER A 360 12.97 7.79 9.67
CA SER A 360 11.61 7.67 10.22
C SER A 360 10.76 6.60 9.51
N VAL A 361 11.16 6.12 8.33
CA VAL A 361 10.41 5.11 7.57
C VAL A 361 10.58 3.73 8.22
N THR A 362 9.49 3.23 8.79
CA THR A 362 9.45 1.94 9.49
C THR A 362 8.70 0.85 8.72
N SER A 363 7.87 1.23 7.74
CA SER A 363 7.11 0.30 6.90
C SER A 363 7.23 0.72 5.44
N PHE A 364 7.66 -0.23 4.61
CA PHE A 364 7.87 -0.01 3.19
C PHE A 364 7.17 -1.11 2.37
N SER A 365 6.36 -0.70 1.41
CA SER A 365 5.68 -1.60 0.48
C SER A 365 6.01 -1.22 -0.95
N VAL A 366 6.34 -2.20 -1.78
CA VAL A 366 6.49 -2.01 -3.22
C VAL A 366 5.76 -3.12 -3.99
N HIS A 367 5.03 -2.72 -5.02
CA HIS A 367 4.36 -3.61 -5.95
C HIS A 367 5.09 -3.61 -7.30
N LYS A 368 5.46 -4.80 -7.77
CA LYS A 368 6.29 -5.06 -8.94
C LYS A 368 7.67 -4.44 -8.85
N ILE A 369 8.48 -4.87 -7.88
CA ILE A 369 9.92 -4.69 -8.00
C ILE A 369 10.42 -5.66 -9.08
N LEU A 370 11.20 -5.18 -10.05
CA LEU A 370 11.74 -5.99 -11.14
C LEU A 370 13.22 -5.67 -11.32
N ASP A 371 14.02 -6.70 -11.53
CA ASP A 371 15.39 -6.57 -12.02
C ASP A 371 15.39 -5.95 -13.45
N ASN A 372 16.45 -5.27 -13.84
CA ASN A 372 16.65 -4.75 -15.20
C ASN A 372 16.83 -5.91 -16.19
N PHE A 373 15.71 -6.47 -16.61
CA PHE A 373 15.65 -7.58 -17.56
C PHE A 373 16.07 -7.20 -18.99
N ASP A 374 16.27 -5.91 -19.31
CA ASP A 374 16.14 -5.43 -20.70
C ASP A 374 17.38 -4.76 -21.31
N THR A 375 18.60 -5.12 -20.92
CA THR A 375 19.77 -4.74 -21.74
C THR A 375 20.68 -5.91 -22.04
N ASP A 376 20.31 -6.67 -23.08
CA ASP A 376 21.19 -7.62 -23.79
C ASP A 376 22.50 -6.98 -24.30
N ASP A 377 22.63 -5.64 -24.28
CA ASP A 377 23.94 -4.98 -24.46
C ASP A 377 24.47 -4.41 -23.13
N PRO A 378 25.37 -5.13 -22.42
CA PRO A 378 26.10 -4.60 -21.27
C PRO A 378 26.95 -3.35 -21.58
N ARG A 379 26.99 -2.89 -22.85
CA ARG A 379 27.65 -1.66 -23.28
C ARG A 379 26.68 -0.47 -23.48
N ASP A 380 25.37 -0.71 -23.60
CA ASP A 380 24.36 0.36 -23.77
C ASP A 380 23.67 0.76 -22.45
N THR A 381 23.89 0.01 -21.37
CA THR A 381 23.74 0.47 -19.98
C THR A 381 25.11 0.87 -19.42
N PRO A 382 25.65 2.06 -19.78
CA PRO A 382 26.89 2.54 -19.20
C PRO A 382 26.71 2.71 -17.69
N GLY A 383 27.21 1.75 -16.91
CA GLY A 383 27.38 1.89 -15.47
C GLY A 383 26.09 1.79 -14.63
N SER A 384 25.33 0.70 -14.77
CA SER A 384 24.43 0.24 -13.68
C SER A 384 25.22 -0.33 -12.49
N SER A 385 26.42 0.19 -12.21
CA SER A 385 26.98 0.19 -10.86
C SER A 385 26.13 1.14 -10.02
N TYR A 386 24.88 0.75 -9.82
CA TYR A 386 24.12 1.25 -8.71
C TYR A 386 24.89 0.81 -7.47
N GLU A 387 25.71 1.73 -6.96
CA GLU A 387 26.44 1.49 -5.72
C GLU A 387 25.37 1.43 -4.64
N TYR A 388 25.08 0.21 -4.21
CA TYR A 388 24.41 0.00 -2.95
C TYR A 388 25.15 0.78 -1.85
N PRO A 389 24.44 1.19 -0.79
CA PRO A 389 25.06 1.87 0.34
C PRO A 389 26.26 1.09 0.88
N LEU A 390 27.17 1.78 1.58
CA LEU A 390 28.31 1.13 2.25
C LEU A 390 27.84 -0.05 3.12
N PRO A 391 28.61 -1.16 3.23
CA PRO A 391 28.18 -2.36 3.95
C PRO A 391 27.73 -2.18 5.41
N ASP A 392 28.22 -1.12 6.08
CA ASP A 392 27.83 -0.80 7.45
C ASP A 392 26.45 -0.13 7.57
N PHE A 393 25.90 0.31 6.44
CA PHE A 393 24.61 0.95 6.38
C PHE A 393 23.46 -0.02 6.65
N SER A 394 22.39 0.47 7.27
CA SER A 394 21.18 -0.30 7.50
C SER A 394 19.94 0.59 7.49
N PHE A 395 18.89 0.15 6.81
CA PHE A 395 17.58 0.78 6.87
C PHE A 395 16.92 0.59 8.25
N LYS A 396 16.04 1.52 8.60
CA LYS A 396 15.25 1.48 9.85
C LYS A 396 13.88 0.82 9.66
N ALA A 397 13.56 0.40 8.44
CA ALA A 397 12.34 -0.32 8.14
C ALA A 397 12.26 -1.63 8.93
N THR A 398 11.17 -1.81 9.66
CA THR A 398 10.82 -3.03 10.40
C THR A 398 9.82 -3.89 9.66
N GLU A 399 9.12 -3.33 8.66
CA GLU A 399 8.19 -4.03 7.79
C GLU A 399 8.57 -3.78 6.33
N LEU A 400 8.71 -4.86 5.56
CA LEU A 400 8.99 -4.84 4.14
C LEU A 400 7.99 -5.75 3.42
N VAL A 401 7.22 -5.16 2.51
CA VAL A 401 6.21 -5.86 1.71
C VAL A 401 6.57 -5.71 0.23
N LEU A 402 6.90 -6.82 -0.41
CA LEU A 402 7.26 -6.92 -1.81
C LEU A 402 6.16 -7.70 -2.53
N THR A 403 5.20 -7.02 -3.14
CA THR A 403 4.10 -7.69 -3.84
C THR A 403 4.36 -7.80 -5.32
N HIS A 404 3.92 -8.90 -5.92
CA HIS A 404 4.06 -9.18 -7.35
C HIS A 404 5.46 -8.83 -7.89
N SER A 405 6.48 -9.23 -7.15
CA SER A 405 7.86 -8.83 -7.36
C SER A 405 8.66 -9.99 -7.98
N ILE A 406 9.65 -9.67 -8.82
CA ILE A 406 10.58 -10.63 -9.41
C ILE A 406 11.99 -10.07 -9.27
N MET A 407 12.78 -10.72 -8.42
CA MET A 407 14.21 -10.46 -8.26
C MET A 407 14.96 -11.78 -8.37
N GLU A 408 16.19 -11.74 -8.88
CA GLU A 408 17.09 -12.88 -8.79
C GLU A 408 17.54 -13.09 -7.33
N SER A 409 17.96 -14.31 -6.98
CA SER A 409 18.21 -14.65 -5.58
C SER A 409 19.33 -13.84 -4.96
N TYR A 410 20.42 -13.62 -5.69
CA TYR A 410 21.53 -12.80 -5.23
C TYR A 410 21.14 -11.32 -5.08
N GLU A 411 20.31 -10.78 -5.98
CA GLU A 411 19.87 -9.39 -5.88
C GLU A 411 18.92 -9.18 -4.70
N LEU A 412 18.04 -10.15 -4.46
CA LEU A 412 17.17 -10.12 -3.29
C LEU A 412 18.01 -10.20 -2.01
N ALA A 413 19.03 -11.05 -1.97
CA ALA A 413 19.97 -11.11 -0.85
C ALA A 413 20.70 -9.78 -0.64
N ASP A 414 21.26 -9.20 -1.69
CA ASP A 414 21.93 -7.89 -1.64
C ASP A 414 20.97 -6.78 -1.18
N TYR A 415 19.72 -6.81 -1.65
CA TYR A 415 18.70 -5.86 -1.22
C TYR A 415 18.31 -6.05 0.25
N LEU A 416 18.08 -7.29 0.70
CA LEU A 416 17.70 -7.61 2.07
C LEU A 416 18.83 -7.41 3.09
N PHE A 417 20.10 -7.47 2.66
CA PHE A 417 21.28 -7.25 3.50
C PHE A 417 21.22 -5.95 4.31
N PHE A 418 20.58 -4.91 3.76
CA PHE A 418 20.45 -3.61 4.42
C PHE A 418 19.41 -3.57 5.56
N PHE A 419 18.62 -4.62 5.78
CA PHE A 419 17.49 -4.61 6.72
C PHE A 419 17.75 -5.32 8.05
N LYS A 420 18.76 -4.88 8.81
CA LYS A 420 19.21 -5.53 10.07
C LYS A 420 18.19 -5.55 11.23
N GLN A 421 17.02 -4.92 11.07
CA GLN A 421 15.98 -4.83 12.11
C GLN A 421 14.60 -5.26 11.57
N LEU A 422 14.58 -5.99 10.46
CA LEU A 422 13.34 -6.40 9.81
C LEU A 422 12.58 -7.39 10.70
N LYS A 423 11.36 -7.02 11.08
CA LYS A 423 10.46 -7.84 11.90
C LYS A 423 9.42 -8.55 11.07
N ARG A 424 8.95 -7.92 9.99
CA ARG A 424 7.98 -8.50 9.07
C ARG A 424 8.48 -8.42 7.64
N PHE A 425 8.55 -9.57 6.99
CA PHE A 425 8.85 -9.68 5.58
C PHE A 425 7.72 -10.39 4.84
N GLU A 426 7.18 -9.75 3.83
CA GLU A 426 6.17 -10.31 2.94
C GLU A 426 6.66 -10.26 1.50
N TYR A 427 6.70 -11.42 0.84
CA TYR A 427 7.10 -11.55 -0.55
C TYR A 427 6.04 -12.32 -1.33
N THR A 428 5.32 -11.61 -2.19
CA THR A 428 4.38 -12.23 -3.13
C THR A 428 5.04 -12.31 -4.50
N LEU A 429 5.33 -13.53 -4.94
CA LEU A 429 5.97 -13.81 -6.22
C LEU A 429 5.03 -13.43 -7.37
N TYR A 430 5.49 -12.62 -8.33
CA TYR A 430 4.78 -12.48 -9.61
C TYR A 430 5.23 -13.57 -10.57
N TYR A 431 4.26 -14.34 -11.07
CA TYR A 431 4.54 -15.24 -12.18
C TYR A 431 3.33 -15.29 -13.10
N SER A 432 3.31 -14.37 -14.05
CA SER A 432 2.50 -14.51 -15.26
C SER A 432 3.16 -13.69 -16.38
N PRO A 433 4.35 -14.08 -16.86
CA PRO A 433 4.87 -13.48 -18.08
C PRO A 433 3.82 -13.64 -19.19
N PRO A 434 3.59 -12.62 -20.03
CA PRO A 434 2.70 -12.75 -21.18
C PRO A 434 3.11 -13.99 -22.00
N MET A 435 2.14 -14.71 -22.56
CA MET A 435 2.38 -15.97 -23.28
C MET A 435 3.49 -15.87 -24.33
N GLU A 436 3.62 -14.69 -24.93
CA GLU A 436 4.56 -14.35 -26.00
C GLU A 436 6.04 -14.35 -25.55
N PHE A 437 6.32 -14.21 -24.25
CA PHE A 437 7.68 -14.22 -23.70
C PHE A 437 8.07 -15.57 -23.08
N ARG A 438 7.21 -16.59 -23.13
CA ARG A 438 7.43 -17.86 -22.41
C ARG A 438 8.62 -18.70 -22.92
N GLU A 439 8.96 -18.63 -24.20
CA GLU A 439 9.98 -19.50 -24.80
C GLU A 439 11.41 -18.98 -24.62
N VAL A 440 11.56 -17.67 -24.40
CA VAL A 440 12.87 -17.01 -24.26
C VAL A 440 13.19 -16.75 -22.79
N TRP A 441 12.16 -16.62 -21.94
CA TRP A 441 12.28 -16.13 -20.57
C TRP A 441 11.83 -17.18 -19.55
N THR A 442 12.54 -18.31 -19.49
CA THR A 442 12.59 -19.11 -18.27
C THR A 442 13.90 -18.84 -17.52
N PRO A 443 14.11 -17.64 -16.95
CA PRO A 443 15.15 -17.51 -15.95
C PRO A 443 15.07 -18.64 -14.93
N GLU A 444 16.23 -19.01 -14.43
CA GLU A 444 16.40 -19.85 -13.24
C GLU A 444 15.88 -19.05 -12.02
N TYR A 445 14.60 -18.64 -12.08
CA TYR A 445 14.00 -17.71 -11.15
C TYR A 445 14.06 -18.28 -9.74
N LEU A 446 14.47 -17.42 -8.81
CA LEU A 446 14.57 -17.59 -7.37
C LEU A 446 14.30 -19.03 -6.90
N VAL A 447 15.37 -19.82 -6.87
CA VAL A 447 15.34 -21.13 -6.22
C VAL A 447 15.01 -20.85 -4.76
N VAL A 448 13.82 -21.26 -4.31
CA VAL A 448 13.30 -21.03 -2.94
C VAL A 448 14.37 -21.27 -1.84
N PRO A 449 15.24 -22.30 -1.93
CA PRO A 449 16.40 -22.42 -1.05
C PRO A 449 17.23 -21.14 -0.85
N ASP A 450 17.54 -20.40 -1.92
CA ASP A 450 18.39 -19.21 -1.87
C ASP A 450 17.70 -18.05 -1.11
N LEU A 451 16.37 -18.07 -0.98
CA LEU A 451 15.64 -17.08 -0.20
C LEU A 451 15.96 -17.18 1.29
N VAL A 452 16.17 -18.39 1.81
CA VAL A 452 16.52 -18.56 3.23
C VAL A 452 17.92 -18.04 3.48
N ASP A 453 18.85 -18.33 2.57
CA ASP A 453 20.20 -17.80 2.63
C ASP A 453 20.19 -16.26 2.59
N ALA A 454 19.30 -15.66 1.79
CA ALA A 454 19.07 -14.21 1.73
C ALA A 454 18.46 -13.63 3.03
N LEU A 455 17.88 -14.45 3.89
CA LEU A 455 17.24 -14.07 5.15
C LEU A 455 18.06 -14.47 6.38
N ASP A 456 19.20 -15.17 6.21
CA ASP A 456 20.00 -15.74 7.31
C ASP A 456 20.39 -14.70 8.36
N HIS A 457 20.80 -13.50 7.91
CA HIS A 457 21.17 -12.39 8.80
C HIS A 457 19.99 -11.81 9.60
N LEU A 458 18.75 -12.24 9.35
CA LEU A 458 17.53 -11.82 10.03
C LEU A 458 17.02 -12.84 11.05
N CYS A 459 17.72 -13.96 11.25
CA CYS A 459 17.29 -15.06 12.13
C CYS A 459 17.00 -14.62 13.58
N GLU A 460 17.66 -13.56 14.05
CA GLU A 460 17.50 -13.02 15.41
C GLU A 460 16.42 -11.92 15.53
N CYS A 461 15.87 -11.39 14.43
CA CYS A 461 14.93 -10.27 14.46
C CYS A 461 13.60 -10.48 13.71
N LEU A 462 13.54 -11.41 12.75
CA LEU A 462 12.35 -11.63 11.93
C LEU A 462 11.25 -12.35 12.72
N GLU A 463 10.13 -11.66 12.98
CA GLU A 463 8.99 -12.16 13.74
C GLU A 463 7.87 -12.73 12.85
N GLU A 464 7.73 -12.22 11.63
CA GLU A 464 6.70 -12.62 10.66
C GLU A 464 7.29 -12.79 9.26
N LEU A 465 7.07 -13.98 8.66
CA LEU A 465 7.47 -14.30 7.29
C LEU A 465 6.24 -14.71 6.48
N SER A 466 6.00 -14.01 5.37
CA SER A 466 4.97 -14.36 4.40
C SER A 466 5.59 -14.52 3.01
N ILE A 467 5.52 -15.71 2.42
CA ILE A 467 6.02 -15.98 1.07
C ILE A 467 4.92 -16.66 0.28
N THR A 468 4.28 -15.91 -0.62
CA THR A 468 3.09 -16.39 -1.31
C THR A 468 3.26 -16.36 -2.82
N GLN A 469 2.60 -17.30 -3.48
CA GLN A 469 2.51 -17.36 -4.92
C GLN A 469 1.02 -17.30 -5.28
N PRO A 470 0.55 -16.27 -6.01
CA PRO A 470 -0.87 -16.03 -6.22
C PRO A 470 -1.50 -17.02 -7.22
N ASN A 471 -0.72 -17.59 -8.13
CA ASN A 471 -1.24 -18.46 -9.19
C ASN A 471 -0.55 -19.82 -9.22
N ASP A 472 -1.35 -20.82 -9.56
CA ASP A 472 -0.91 -22.19 -9.72
C ASP A 472 -0.26 -22.37 -11.09
N LEU A 473 1.08 -22.47 -11.13
CA LEU A 473 1.86 -22.66 -12.36
C LEU A 473 1.74 -24.06 -12.97
N ASN A 474 0.59 -24.70 -12.79
CA ASN A 474 0.32 -26.06 -13.23
C ASN A 474 0.49 -26.28 -14.74
N ASP A 475 0.49 -25.22 -15.55
CA ASP A 475 0.57 -25.31 -17.02
C ASP A 475 1.97 -25.07 -17.62
N MET A 476 3.01 -24.87 -16.81
CA MET A 476 4.35 -24.60 -17.36
C MET A 476 5.25 -25.84 -17.27
N ASP A 477 5.68 -26.32 -18.44
CA ASP A 477 6.58 -27.45 -18.67
C ASP A 477 7.86 -27.37 -17.80
N LYS A 478 7.83 -28.10 -16.68
CA LYS A 478 8.95 -28.61 -15.86
C LYS A 478 10.10 -27.62 -15.54
N PRO A 479 9.99 -26.81 -14.47
CA PRO A 479 11.17 -26.43 -13.69
C PRO A 479 11.91 -27.68 -13.21
N ARG A 480 13.25 -27.59 -13.15
CA ARG A 480 14.15 -28.75 -13.02
C ARG A 480 14.52 -29.12 -11.58
N GLU A 481 14.29 -28.24 -10.60
CA GLU A 481 14.60 -28.54 -9.19
C GLU A 481 13.51 -28.01 -8.25
N ASP A 482 12.76 -28.94 -7.66
CA ASP A 482 11.64 -28.72 -6.74
C ASP A 482 12.07 -28.95 -5.28
N ARG A 483 13.02 -28.16 -4.78
CA ARG A 483 13.44 -28.25 -3.37
C ARG A 483 12.49 -27.43 -2.49
N PRO A 484 12.11 -27.92 -1.30
CA PRO A 484 11.42 -27.09 -0.31
C PRO A 484 12.31 -25.92 0.10
N ILE A 485 11.68 -24.96 0.78
CA ILE A 485 12.40 -23.95 1.56
C ILE A 485 13.43 -24.61 2.47
N ALA A 486 14.61 -24.00 2.60
CA ALA A 486 15.62 -24.48 3.53
C ALA A 486 15.09 -24.37 4.98
N SER A 487 15.82 -24.99 5.92
CA SER A 487 15.40 -25.01 7.33
C SER A 487 15.26 -23.60 7.89
N LEU A 488 14.13 -23.33 8.56
CA LEU A 488 13.88 -22.11 9.31
C LEU A 488 14.14 -22.32 10.82
N GLU A 489 14.74 -23.44 11.23
CA GLU A 489 14.99 -23.79 12.63
C GLU A 489 15.79 -22.71 13.38
N GLU A 490 16.71 -22.04 12.69
CA GLU A 490 17.60 -21.02 13.27
C GLU A 490 16.88 -19.69 13.58
N PHE A 491 15.66 -19.48 13.07
CA PHE A 491 14.89 -18.26 13.29
C PHE A 491 14.23 -18.26 14.68
N THR A 492 15.02 -17.96 15.70
CA THR A 492 14.63 -18.09 17.13
C THR A 492 13.51 -17.17 17.60
N VAL A 493 13.14 -16.15 16.82
CA VAL A 493 12.08 -15.19 17.15
C VAL A 493 10.92 -15.19 16.15
N LEU A 494 10.95 -16.07 15.14
CA LEU A 494 9.92 -16.16 14.10
C LEU A 494 8.66 -16.82 14.67
N LYS A 495 7.59 -16.03 14.81
CA LYS A 495 6.32 -16.42 15.43
C LYS A 495 5.27 -16.79 14.41
N LYS A 496 5.31 -16.21 13.21
CA LYS A 496 4.28 -16.39 12.19
C LYS A 496 4.90 -16.71 10.83
N ILE A 497 4.44 -17.80 10.24
CA ILE A 497 4.83 -18.23 8.90
C ILE A 497 3.57 -18.35 8.04
N GLU A 498 3.53 -17.63 6.92
CA GLU A 498 2.48 -17.73 5.91
C GLU A 498 3.10 -18.07 4.55
N VAL A 499 3.04 -19.33 4.13
CA VAL A 499 3.79 -19.78 2.95
C VAL A 499 2.92 -20.65 2.04
N SER A 500 3.07 -20.52 0.71
CA SER A 500 2.43 -21.46 -0.21
C SER A 500 2.99 -22.88 -0.03
N ALA A 501 2.13 -23.90 -0.02
CA ALA A 501 2.52 -25.28 0.30
C ALA A 501 3.59 -25.84 -0.66
N ASN A 502 3.61 -25.40 -1.91
CA ASN A 502 4.64 -25.77 -2.89
C ASN A 502 6.02 -25.13 -2.65
N ILE A 503 6.07 -24.01 -1.94
CA ILE A 503 7.32 -23.37 -1.49
C ILE A 503 7.83 -24.10 -0.26
N LEU A 504 6.92 -24.38 0.69
CA LEU A 504 7.26 -25.00 1.97
C LEU A 504 7.63 -26.49 1.85
N LEU A 505 6.92 -27.26 1.02
CA LEU A 505 7.09 -28.72 0.88
C LEU A 505 7.74 -29.14 -0.45
N GLY A 506 8.17 -28.17 -1.26
CA GLY A 506 8.57 -28.38 -2.65
C GLY A 506 7.37 -28.61 -3.57
N ARG A 507 7.58 -28.66 -4.88
CA ARG A 507 6.49 -28.92 -5.82
C ARG A 507 6.01 -30.37 -5.66
N PRO A 508 4.70 -30.64 -5.63
CA PRO A 508 4.23 -32.01 -5.61
C PRO A 508 4.54 -32.65 -6.97
N GLY A 509 5.26 -33.77 -6.94
CA GLY A 509 5.57 -34.53 -8.15
C GLY A 509 4.32 -35.26 -8.63
N TYR A 510 4.19 -35.43 -9.96
CA TYR A 510 3.27 -36.42 -10.48
C TYR A 510 3.78 -37.78 -10.01
N ALA A 511 3.07 -38.42 -9.07
CA ALA A 511 3.39 -39.77 -8.66
C ALA A 511 3.31 -40.64 -9.92
N GLY A 512 4.47 -40.93 -10.51
CA GLY A 512 4.57 -41.40 -11.89
C GLY A 512 3.63 -42.56 -12.17
N PHE A 513 3.19 -42.67 -13.43
CA PHE A 513 2.54 -43.81 -14.05
C PHE A 513 3.16 -45.15 -13.61
N ARG A 514 2.85 -45.62 -12.40
CA ARG A 514 3.21 -46.95 -11.92
C ARG A 514 1.95 -47.77 -12.11
N GLN A 515 1.94 -48.55 -13.20
CA GLN A 515 0.93 -49.56 -13.55
C GLN A 515 -0.36 -49.11 -14.26
N GLY A 516 -0.33 -48.08 -15.10
CA GLY A 516 -1.37 -47.88 -16.13
C GLY A 516 -2.74 -47.39 -15.64
N GLU A 517 -2.92 -47.13 -14.35
CA GLU A 517 -4.08 -46.40 -13.83
C GLU A 517 -3.70 -44.92 -13.66
N LEU A 518 -4.38 -44.05 -14.41
CA LEU A 518 -4.38 -42.59 -14.27
C LEU A 518 -5.10 -42.16 -12.97
N SER A 519 -4.68 -42.69 -11.82
CA SER A 519 -5.15 -42.22 -10.51
C SER A 519 -4.27 -41.12 -9.93
N GLY A 520 -3.45 -40.49 -10.78
CA GLY A 520 -2.34 -39.57 -10.45
C GLY A 520 -2.72 -38.41 -9.54
N GLU A 521 -2.68 -38.66 -8.23
CA GLU A 521 -2.62 -37.62 -7.22
C GLU A 521 -1.20 -37.05 -7.21
N TYR A 522 -1.11 -35.72 -7.33
CA TYR A 522 0.12 -34.99 -7.06
C TYR A 522 0.49 -35.19 -5.58
N ALA A 523 1.72 -35.64 -5.32
CA ALA A 523 2.21 -35.94 -3.99
C ALA A 523 3.55 -35.27 -3.76
N TYR A 524 3.70 -34.61 -2.60
CA TYR A 524 5.00 -34.15 -2.12
C TYR A 524 5.93 -35.35 -1.87
N ASP A 525 7.23 -35.13 -2.04
CA ASP A 525 8.24 -36.14 -1.72
C ASP A 525 8.11 -36.55 -0.24
N GLN A 526 8.13 -37.86 0.01
CA GLN A 526 8.01 -38.38 1.37
C GLN A 526 9.15 -37.91 2.27
N LYS A 527 10.35 -37.70 1.71
CA LYS A 527 11.49 -37.14 2.42
C LYS A 527 11.15 -35.76 3.01
N TYR A 528 10.56 -34.87 2.20
CA TYR A 528 10.20 -33.52 2.65
C TYR A 528 9.06 -33.54 3.66
N ILE A 529 8.09 -34.46 3.51
CA ILE A 529 7.05 -34.68 4.52
C ILE A 529 7.67 -35.09 5.85
N ASP A 530 8.62 -36.04 5.84
CA ASP A 530 9.24 -36.58 7.06
C ASP A 530 10.16 -35.56 7.75
N GLU A 531 10.81 -34.69 6.98
CA GLU A 531 11.68 -33.60 7.47
C GLU A 531 10.90 -32.35 7.90
N PHE A 532 9.63 -32.21 7.49
CA PHE A 532 8.82 -31.00 7.71
C PHE A 532 8.80 -30.47 9.15
N PRO A 533 8.66 -31.29 10.21
CA PRO A 533 8.68 -30.80 11.58
C PRO A 533 10.00 -30.10 11.95
N ASN A 534 11.12 -30.58 11.41
CA ASN A 534 12.46 -30.04 11.67
C ASN A 534 12.75 -28.75 10.89
N LEU A 535 11.92 -28.39 9.91
CA LEU A 535 12.09 -27.16 9.14
C LEU A 535 11.54 -25.93 9.86
N LEU A 536 10.71 -26.11 10.90
CA LEU A 536 10.00 -25.03 11.55
C LEU A 536 10.74 -24.53 12.80
N PRO A 537 10.75 -23.22 13.07
CA PRO A 537 11.41 -22.68 14.25
C PRO A 537 10.66 -23.07 15.53
N PRO A 538 11.36 -23.26 16.66
CA PRO A 538 10.73 -23.57 17.95
C PRO A 538 9.88 -22.41 18.50
N SER A 539 10.10 -21.17 18.03
CA SER A 539 9.32 -19.98 18.39
C SER A 539 7.98 -19.87 17.65
N LEU A 540 7.70 -20.75 16.69
CA LEU A 540 6.52 -20.63 15.84
C LEU A 540 5.22 -20.72 16.66
N GLU A 541 4.37 -19.70 16.53
CA GLU A 541 3.05 -19.60 17.15
C GLU A 541 1.94 -19.89 16.13
N GLU A 542 2.12 -19.45 14.88
CA GLU A 542 1.10 -19.50 13.83
C GLU A 542 1.68 -19.96 12.49
N LEU A 543 1.10 -21.02 11.93
CA LEU A 543 1.43 -21.53 10.60
C LEU A 543 0.22 -21.40 9.66
N THR A 544 0.37 -20.66 8.56
CA THR A 544 -0.58 -20.61 7.47
C THR A 544 0.03 -21.21 6.21
N MET A 545 -0.58 -22.27 5.70
CA MET A 545 -0.17 -22.90 4.44
C MET A 545 -1.19 -22.58 3.35
N ARG A 546 -0.74 -21.86 2.31
CA ARG A 546 -1.58 -21.49 1.16
C ARG A 546 -1.53 -22.52 0.04
N LEU A 547 -2.56 -22.51 -0.82
CA LEU A 547 -2.66 -23.38 -2.00
C LEU A 547 -2.41 -24.86 -1.67
N CYS A 548 -2.91 -25.31 -0.51
CA CYS A 548 -2.73 -26.67 -0.06
C CYS A 548 -3.42 -27.66 -1.01
N GLU A 549 -2.67 -28.67 -1.44
CA GLU A 549 -3.21 -29.87 -2.05
C GLU A 549 -3.52 -30.94 -1.00
N MET A 550 -4.22 -32.00 -1.42
CA MET A 550 -4.58 -33.14 -0.58
C MET A 550 -3.39 -33.77 0.15
N SER A 551 -2.23 -33.74 -0.46
CA SER A 551 -0.98 -34.30 0.04
C SER A 551 -0.38 -33.48 1.19
N ALA A 552 -0.68 -32.17 1.29
CA ALA A 552 -0.21 -31.30 2.37
C ALA A 552 -0.75 -31.75 3.74
N ALA A 553 -1.93 -32.39 3.77
CA ALA A 553 -2.49 -32.97 4.98
C ALA A 553 -1.58 -34.03 5.60
N LYS A 554 -0.77 -34.76 4.81
CA LYS A 554 0.21 -35.72 5.35
C LYS A 554 1.35 -35.02 6.08
N ALA A 555 1.82 -33.88 5.56
CA ALA A 555 2.82 -33.07 6.23
C ALA A 555 2.29 -32.53 7.55
N ILE A 556 1.03 -32.08 7.61
CA ILE A 556 0.41 -31.67 8.87
C ILE A 556 0.23 -32.83 9.84
N GLU A 557 -0.21 -34.01 9.36
CA GLU A 557 -0.25 -35.21 10.22
C GLU A 557 1.13 -35.52 10.80
N LYS A 558 2.20 -35.34 10.02
CA LYS A 558 3.58 -35.53 10.46
C LYS A 558 4.04 -34.46 11.45
N LEU A 559 3.62 -33.21 11.26
CA LEU A 559 3.88 -32.10 12.19
C LEU A 559 3.31 -32.37 13.59
N PHE A 560 2.18 -33.10 13.69
CA PHE A 560 1.63 -33.50 14.99
C PHE A 560 2.47 -34.57 15.74
N ASP A 561 3.43 -35.21 15.09
CA ASP A 561 4.37 -36.12 15.76
C ASP A 561 5.42 -35.35 16.57
N ASP A 562 5.79 -34.14 16.12
CA ASP A 562 6.82 -33.29 16.72
C ASP A 562 6.48 -31.80 16.53
N LEU A 563 5.64 -31.28 17.42
CA LEU A 563 5.12 -29.92 17.31
C LEU A 563 6.12 -28.90 17.88
N PRO A 564 6.33 -27.75 17.21
CA PRO A 564 6.98 -26.61 17.84
C PRO A 564 6.23 -26.27 19.14
N PRO A 565 6.95 -26.05 20.26
CA PRO A 565 6.35 -25.99 21.58
C PRO A 565 5.37 -24.82 21.77
N ASN A 566 5.50 -23.77 20.96
CA ASN A 566 4.66 -22.57 21.02
C ASN A 566 3.53 -22.56 19.99
N LEU A 567 3.43 -23.59 19.13
CA LEU A 567 2.49 -23.60 18.02
C LEU A 567 1.05 -23.67 18.55
N ARG A 568 0.29 -22.60 18.34
CA ARG A 568 -1.12 -22.49 18.79
C ARG A 568 -2.11 -22.58 17.66
N ARG A 569 -1.71 -22.27 16.42
CA ARG A 569 -2.62 -22.16 15.29
C ARG A 569 -2.03 -22.71 13.99
N ILE A 570 -2.81 -23.53 13.30
CA ILE A 570 -2.53 -24.01 11.95
C ILE A 570 -3.71 -23.64 11.04
N LYS A 571 -3.45 -22.88 9.97
CA LYS A 571 -4.44 -22.53 8.95
C LYS A 571 -4.05 -23.16 7.61
N LEU A 572 -4.97 -23.91 7.02
CA LEU A 572 -4.80 -24.54 5.70
C LEU A 572 -5.75 -23.88 4.71
N GLU A 573 -5.19 -23.16 3.72
CA GLU A 573 -5.97 -22.60 2.61
C GLU A 573 -5.87 -23.53 1.40
N LEU A 574 -6.95 -24.24 1.12
CA LEU A 574 -7.01 -25.25 0.07
C LEU A 574 -7.24 -24.63 -1.29
N LYS A 575 -6.57 -25.20 -2.30
CA LYS A 575 -6.62 -24.77 -3.71
C LYS A 575 -7.96 -24.98 -4.41
N CYS A 576 -8.85 -25.85 -3.93
CA CYS A 576 -10.17 -26.00 -4.52
C CYS A 576 -11.13 -26.75 -3.60
N GLU A 577 -12.42 -26.63 -3.91
CA GLU A 577 -13.49 -27.35 -3.21
C GLU A 577 -13.35 -28.87 -3.31
N LEU A 578 -12.79 -29.38 -4.42
CA LEU A 578 -12.55 -30.81 -4.58
C LEU A 578 -11.57 -31.33 -3.53
N ASN A 579 -10.52 -30.56 -3.21
CA ASN A 579 -9.59 -30.91 -2.15
C ASN A 579 -10.29 -30.95 -0.78
N MET A 580 -11.20 -30.01 -0.50
CA MET A 580 -12.00 -30.08 0.72
C MET A 580 -12.85 -31.36 0.77
N ALA A 581 -13.59 -31.65 -0.31
CA ALA A 581 -14.48 -32.80 -0.38
C ALA A 581 -13.72 -34.13 -0.21
N VAL A 582 -12.54 -34.26 -0.82
CA VAL A 582 -11.71 -35.46 -0.70
C VAL A 582 -11.13 -35.59 0.72
N LEU A 583 -10.71 -34.51 1.37
CA LEU A 583 -10.26 -34.53 2.78
C LEU A 583 -11.35 -35.03 3.72
N HIS A 584 -12.59 -34.60 3.50
CA HIS A 584 -13.74 -35.07 4.26
C HIS A 584 -14.04 -36.55 3.98
N ARG A 585 -14.07 -36.97 2.71
CA ARG A 585 -14.40 -38.36 2.34
C ARG A 585 -13.40 -39.39 2.89
N ARG A 586 -12.12 -39.05 2.96
CA ARG A 586 -11.05 -39.96 3.39
C ARG A 586 -10.85 -40.03 4.90
N SER A 587 -11.76 -39.46 5.71
CA SER A 587 -11.68 -39.34 7.18
C SER A 587 -10.40 -38.70 7.73
N ARG A 588 -9.48 -38.21 6.88
CA ARG A 588 -8.25 -37.52 7.27
C ARG A 588 -8.53 -36.22 7.98
N TRP A 589 -9.53 -35.46 7.53
CA TRP A 589 -9.91 -34.23 8.23
C TRP A 589 -10.31 -34.50 9.67
N LYS A 590 -11.12 -35.54 9.90
CA LYS A 590 -11.50 -35.94 11.26
C LYS A 590 -10.27 -36.32 12.09
N LYS A 591 -9.33 -37.09 11.52
CA LYS A 591 -8.06 -37.41 12.18
C LYS A 591 -7.29 -36.15 12.56
N LEU A 592 -7.19 -35.16 11.66
CA LEU A 592 -6.52 -33.89 11.93
C LEU A 592 -7.23 -33.07 13.02
N GLN A 593 -8.56 -33.02 13.02
CA GLN A 593 -9.34 -32.39 14.08
C GLN A 593 -9.11 -33.07 15.44
N ASP A 594 -9.10 -34.40 15.47
CA ASP A 594 -8.84 -35.17 16.70
C ASP A 594 -7.41 -34.89 17.23
N LEU A 595 -6.41 -34.80 16.33
CA LEU A 595 -5.03 -34.44 16.69
C LEU A 595 -4.91 -32.98 17.18
N SER A 596 -5.56 -32.05 16.49
CA SER A 596 -5.62 -30.64 16.88
C SER A 596 -6.25 -30.46 18.26
N LEU A 597 -7.40 -31.10 18.51
CA LEU A 597 -8.08 -31.07 19.82
C LEU A 597 -7.20 -31.69 20.92
N LYS A 598 -6.55 -32.82 20.64
CA LYS A 598 -5.66 -33.51 21.58
C LYS A 598 -4.47 -32.63 22.01
N ASN A 599 -3.93 -31.83 21.10
CA ASN A 599 -2.77 -30.98 21.35
C ASN A 599 -3.13 -29.52 21.70
N GLY A 600 -4.41 -29.15 21.71
CA GLY A 600 -4.86 -27.79 22.02
C GLY A 600 -4.52 -26.76 20.94
N ILE A 601 -4.39 -27.18 19.68
CA ILE A 601 -4.04 -26.33 18.54
C ILE A 601 -5.30 -25.92 17.79
N GLU A 602 -5.50 -24.63 17.50
CA GLU A 602 -6.56 -24.17 16.62
C GLU A 602 -6.26 -24.56 15.17
N LEU A 603 -7.09 -25.45 14.60
CA LEU A 603 -6.98 -25.86 13.20
C LEU A 603 -8.08 -25.21 12.36
N VAL A 604 -7.67 -24.30 11.48
CA VAL A 604 -8.56 -23.58 10.56
C VAL A 604 -8.38 -24.12 9.15
N MET A 605 -9.50 -24.42 8.48
CA MET A 605 -9.51 -24.72 7.05
C MET A 605 -10.29 -23.65 6.32
N ALA A 606 -9.72 -23.14 5.23
CA ALA A 606 -10.38 -22.18 4.34
C ALA A 606 -10.14 -22.57 2.88
N LEU A 607 -10.98 -22.05 1.98
CA LEU A 607 -10.70 -22.03 0.55
C LEU A 607 -9.87 -20.79 0.22
N ALA A 608 -8.80 -20.94 -0.56
CA ALA A 608 -8.05 -19.78 -1.03
C ALA A 608 -8.92 -18.90 -1.96
N ASP A 609 -8.79 -17.58 -1.87
CA ASP A 609 -9.66 -16.65 -2.61
C ASP A 609 -9.49 -16.76 -4.14
N THR A 610 -8.31 -17.14 -4.60
CA THR A 610 -7.97 -17.36 -6.02
C THR A 610 -8.84 -18.44 -6.67
N THR A 611 -9.35 -19.36 -5.86
CA THR A 611 -10.09 -20.55 -6.29
C THR A 611 -11.53 -20.23 -6.67
N ARG A 612 -12.11 -19.16 -6.09
CA ARG A 612 -13.48 -18.71 -6.37
C ARG A 612 -13.67 -18.25 -7.82
N ARG A 613 -12.61 -17.88 -8.54
CA ARG A 613 -12.72 -17.26 -9.88
C ARG A 613 -12.30 -18.16 -11.04
N GLY A 614 -11.52 -19.23 -10.82
CA GLY A 614 -10.72 -19.80 -11.91
C GLY A 614 -10.47 -21.31 -11.98
N CYS A 615 -10.83 -22.12 -10.98
CA CYS A 615 -10.46 -23.55 -11.02
C CYS A 615 -11.17 -24.28 -12.17
N SER A 616 -10.44 -24.64 -13.22
CA SER A 616 -10.95 -25.36 -14.41
C SER A 616 -11.60 -26.70 -14.02
N THR A 617 -11.05 -27.38 -13.02
CA THR A 617 -11.60 -28.62 -12.45
C THR A 617 -12.94 -28.40 -11.75
N CYS A 618 -13.13 -27.26 -11.07
CA CYS A 618 -14.40 -26.90 -10.42
C CYS A 618 -15.43 -26.37 -11.42
N ARG A 619 -15.02 -25.70 -12.51
CA ARG A 619 -15.93 -25.25 -13.58
C ARG A 619 -16.66 -26.39 -14.25
N GLY A 620 -16.08 -27.60 -14.28
CA GLY A 620 -16.75 -28.81 -14.77
C GLY A 620 -17.74 -29.46 -13.81
N HIS A 621 -17.85 -28.97 -12.57
CA HIS A 621 -18.71 -29.54 -11.52
C HIS A 621 -19.75 -28.55 -10.96
N SER A 622 -19.80 -27.31 -11.47
CA SER A 622 -20.87 -26.37 -11.12
C SER A 622 -22.16 -26.68 -11.90
N THR A 623 -22.85 -27.76 -11.52
CA THR A 623 -24.31 -27.93 -11.59
C THR A 623 -24.65 -29.32 -11.06
N THR A 624 -24.96 -29.42 -9.77
CA THR A 624 -26.10 -30.19 -9.20
C THR A 624 -26.21 -29.96 -7.70
#